data_AF-A0A7S3ZER0-F1
#
_entry.id   AF-A0A7S3ZER0-F1
#
_cell.length_a   1.000
_cell.length_b   1.000
_cell.length_c   1.000
_cell.angle_alpha   90.00
_cell.angle_beta   90.00
_cell.angle_gamma   90.00
#
_symmetry.space_group_name_H-M   'P 1'
#
loop_
_entity.id
_entity.type
_entity.pdbx_description
1 polymer ?
#
loop_
_entity_poly.entity_id
_entity_poly.type
_entity_poly.pdbx_seq_one_letter_code
_entity_poly.pdbx_strand_id
1 'polypeptide(L)'
;GRYTVDHACQFFTSHSSRFQSYVDRWIQDGAVRRCFETTGSLGVLRPTDNKQSVNTNDSTPFRFHPLNPEHLPPTFTGAAGIGSLSSFLGDACTTVKDTWVAAVRRDGERWRVFRDAKCTQELCKGEEFGMVAVAHCGKCAERLMRNADAPAVHRALRARFGADLGTRKEDRLMIRSLYALCVAVPKE
;
A
#
# COMPACT_ATOMS: atom_id res chain seq x y z
N GLY A 1 -18.25 -6.00 18.99
CA GLY A 1 -17.56 -4.81 18.44
C GLY A 1 -17.01 -5.18 17.07
N ARG A 2 -17.04 -4.27 16.09
CA ARG A 2 -16.43 -4.50 14.79
C ARG A 2 -14.94 -4.14 14.91
N TYR A 3 -14.07 -5.13 14.81
CA TYR A 3 -12.63 -4.91 14.84
C TYR A 3 -12.14 -4.53 13.43
N THR A 4 -11.36 -3.45 13.32
CA THR A 4 -10.65 -3.11 12.08
C THR A 4 -9.33 -3.86 12.05
N VAL A 5 -9.06 -4.57 10.96
CA VAL A 5 -7.82 -5.33 10.77
C VAL A 5 -7.07 -4.81 9.54
N ASP A 6 -5.85 -4.33 9.75
CA ASP A 6 -4.96 -3.87 8.70
C ASP A 6 -4.10 -5.03 8.17
N HIS A 7 -4.53 -5.62 7.05
CA HIS A 7 -3.89 -6.83 6.49
C HIS A 7 -2.68 -6.58 5.58
N ALA A 8 -2.46 -5.33 5.14
CA ALA A 8 -1.40 -4.98 4.20
C ALA A 8 -0.37 -4.04 4.83
N CYS A 9 -0.62 -2.74 4.79
CA CYS A 9 0.21 -1.76 5.49
C CYS A 9 -0.26 -1.67 6.94
N GLN A 10 0.59 -2.02 7.90
CA GLN A 10 0.23 -1.95 9.33
C GLN A 10 0.64 -0.63 9.96
N PHE A 11 1.78 -0.09 9.52
CA PHE A 11 2.31 1.20 9.91
C PHE A 11 3.24 1.71 8.81
N PHE A 12 3.60 2.97 8.88
CA PHE A 12 4.59 3.59 8.01
C PHE A 12 5.58 4.42 8.84
N THR A 13 6.75 4.68 8.26
CA THR A 13 7.76 5.59 8.81
C THR A 13 7.87 6.82 7.92
N SER A 14 8.52 7.86 8.43
CA SER A 14 8.84 9.06 7.66
C SER A 14 10.33 9.36 7.80
N HIS A 15 11.00 9.49 6.65
CA HIS A 15 12.42 9.82 6.57
C HIS A 15 12.66 11.15 5.83
N SER A 16 11.62 11.71 5.21
CA SER A 16 11.68 12.97 4.47
C SER A 16 11.05 14.08 5.30
N SER A 17 11.76 15.20 5.48
CA SER A 17 11.24 16.37 6.20
C SER A 17 9.93 16.89 5.58
N ARG A 18 9.83 16.86 4.24
CA ARG A 18 8.60 17.22 3.54
C ARG A 18 7.45 16.28 3.89
N PHE A 19 7.69 14.97 3.87
CA PHE A 19 6.63 14.01 4.21
C PHE A 19 6.25 14.11 5.70
N GLN A 20 7.23 14.31 6.58
CA GLN A 20 7.00 14.52 8.00
C GLN A 20 6.07 15.71 8.26
N SER A 21 6.23 16.82 7.54
CA SER A 21 5.34 17.98 7.70
C SER A 21 3.86 17.66 7.41
N TYR A 22 3.59 16.74 6.46
CA TYR A 22 2.23 16.25 6.23
C TYR A 22 1.76 15.34 7.35
N VAL A 23 2.62 14.45 7.83
CA VAL A 23 2.33 13.54 8.95
C VAL A 23 2.00 14.31 10.22
N ASP A 24 2.78 15.33 10.56
CA ASP A 24 2.56 16.18 11.73
C ASP A 24 1.19 16.86 11.67
N ARG A 25 0.81 17.35 10.49
CA ARG A 25 -0.52 17.91 10.27
C ARG A 25 -1.62 16.85 10.40
N TRP A 26 -1.44 15.66 9.85
CA TRP A 26 -2.42 14.57 9.99
C TRP A 26 -2.57 14.07 11.43
N ILE A 27 -1.53 14.19 12.25
CA ILE A 27 -1.62 13.93 13.69
C ILE A 27 -2.46 15.02 14.37
N GLN A 28 -2.23 16.29 14.05
CA GLN A 28 -3.03 17.41 14.58
C GLN A 28 -4.51 17.29 14.17
N ASP A 29 -4.77 16.86 12.94
CA ASP A 29 -6.11 16.65 12.40
C ASP A 29 -6.75 15.34 12.91
N GLY A 30 -6.04 14.54 13.70
CA GLY A 30 -6.53 13.28 14.28
C GLY A 30 -6.69 12.14 13.27
N ALA A 31 -6.15 12.26 12.05
CA ALA A 31 -6.19 11.23 11.02
C ALA A 31 -5.09 10.16 11.20
N VAL A 32 -3.97 10.54 11.81
CA VAL A 32 -2.81 9.68 12.08
C VAL A 32 -2.50 9.68 13.56
N ARG A 33 -1.99 8.55 14.06
CA ARG A 33 -1.42 8.43 15.40
C ARG A 33 -0.06 7.75 15.34
N ARG A 34 0.73 7.95 16.37
CA ARG A 34 1.99 7.21 16.55
C ARG A 34 1.71 5.78 17.00
N CYS A 35 2.52 4.84 16.51
CA CYS A 35 2.48 3.44 16.90
C CYS A 35 3.38 3.17 18.11
N PHE A 36 3.04 2.14 18.89
CA PHE A 36 3.87 1.59 19.98
C PHE A 36 4.19 2.54 21.15
N GLU A 37 3.67 3.78 21.17
CA GLU A 37 3.83 4.70 22.30
C GLU A 37 3.00 4.28 23.53
N THR A 38 1.83 3.66 23.33
CA THR A 38 0.89 3.29 24.41
C THR A 38 0.63 1.79 24.54
N THR A 39 0.73 1.02 23.46
CA THR A 39 0.48 -0.44 23.47
C THR A 39 1.28 -1.14 22.38
N GLY A 40 1.94 -2.25 22.74
CA GLY A 40 2.63 -3.15 21.81
C GLY A 40 4.14 -2.92 21.72
N SER A 41 4.87 -4.00 21.42
CA SER A 41 6.32 -3.99 21.26
C SER A 41 6.70 -4.47 19.87
N LEU A 42 7.61 -3.75 19.20
CA LEU A 42 8.29 -4.28 18.02
C LEU A 42 9.49 -5.10 18.47
N GLY A 43 9.75 -6.22 17.83
CA GLY A 43 10.84 -7.11 18.25
C GLY A 43 11.17 -8.15 17.20
N VAL A 44 12.17 -8.96 17.51
CA VAL A 44 12.64 -10.05 16.65
C VAL A 44 12.37 -11.37 17.34
N LEU A 45 11.69 -12.28 16.64
CA LEU A 45 11.63 -13.68 17.07
C LEU A 45 12.96 -14.35 16.73
N ARG A 46 13.64 -14.89 17.74
CA ARG A 46 14.90 -15.63 17.57
C ARG A 46 14.74 -17.07 18.06
N PRO A 47 15.42 -18.05 17.45
CA PRO A 47 15.46 -19.40 17.99
C PRO A 47 15.94 -19.39 19.43
N THR A 48 15.36 -20.25 20.26
CA THR A 48 15.83 -20.45 21.64
C THR A 48 17.13 -21.26 21.60
N ASP A 49 18.21 -20.74 22.21
CA ASP A 49 19.47 -21.48 22.32
C ASP A 49 19.30 -22.64 23.31
N ASN A 50 19.15 -23.87 22.79
CA ASN A 50 18.96 -25.10 23.57
C ASN A 50 20.14 -25.43 24.53
N LYS A 51 21.19 -24.61 24.59
CA LYS A 51 22.36 -24.80 25.47
C LYS A 51 22.18 -24.19 26.88
N GLN A 52 21.14 -23.38 27.12
CA GLN A 52 20.85 -22.82 28.45
C GLN A 52 19.58 -23.39 29.13
N SER A 53 18.88 -24.32 28.48
CA SER A 53 17.70 -24.97 29.07
C SER A 53 18.09 -26.17 29.92
N VAL A 54 18.69 -25.90 31.08
CA VAL A 54 18.97 -26.95 32.07
C VAL A 54 17.86 -27.06 33.12
N ASN A 55 16.86 -26.16 33.18
CA ASN A 55 15.81 -26.28 34.20
C ASN A 55 14.48 -25.56 33.94
N THR A 56 14.00 -25.48 32.70
CA THR A 56 12.68 -24.90 32.43
C THR A 56 11.87 -25.82 31.52
N ASN A 57 10.65 -26.19 31.92
CA ASN A 57 9.63 -26.85 31.09
C ASN A 57 9.15 -25.98 29.90
N ASP A 58 9.92 -24.97 29.52
CA ASP A 58 9.62 -24.03 28.46
C ASP A 58 10.16 -24.58 27.13
N SER A 59 9.29 -25.30 26.43
CA SER A 59 9.57 -25.92 25.13
C SER A 59 9.41 -24.96 23.95
N THR A 60 9.35 -23.64 24.19
CA THR A 60 9.12 -22.66 23.12
C THR A 60 10.33 -22.57 22.17
N PRO A 61 10.16 -22.88 20.87
CA PRO A 61 11.27 -22.91 19.91
C PRO A 61 11.79 -21.52 19.53
N PHE A 62 11.01 -20.47 19.78
CA PHE A 62 11.38 -19.08 19.52
C PHE A 62 11.07 -18.21 20.73
N ARG A 63 11.98 -17.28 21.02
CA ARG A 63 11.79 -16.23 22.02
C ARG A 63 11.69 -14.87 21.34
N PHE A 64 10.72 -14.07 21.77
CA PHE A 64 10.57 -12.71 21.30
C PHE A 64 11.56 -11.78 22.03
N HIS A 65 12.35 -11.05 21.26
CA HIS A 65 13.27 -10.04 21.77
C HIS A 65 12.76 -8.65 21.40
N PRO A 66 12.17 -7.90 22.34
CA PRO A 66 11.70 -6.55 22.06
C PRO A 66 12.88 -5.65 21.67
N LEU A 67 12.66 -4.80 20.66
CA LEU A 67 13.55 -3.70 20.32
C LEU A 67 13.26 -2.52 21.25
N ASN A 68 14.30 -1.76 21.61
CA ASN A 68 14.13 -0.54 22.39
C ASN A 68 13.37 0.49 21.52
N PRO A 69 12.19 0.98 21.96
CA PRO A 69 11.43 2.00 21.22
C PRO A 69 12.23 3.28 20.95
N GLU A 70 13.16 3.66 21.83
CA GLU A 70 14.01 4.85 21.66
C GLU A 70 14.95 4.76 20.45
N HIS A 71 15.26 3.54 20.00
CA HIS A 71 16.12 3.29 18.85
C HIS A 71 15.33 3.06 17.56
N LEU A 72 14.00 3.06 17.62
CA LEU A 72 13.16 2.88 16.45
C LEU A 72 12.89 4.22 15.77
N PRO A 73 12.83 4.26 14.42
CA PRO A 73 12.32 5.44 13.74
C PRO A 73 10.86 5.68 14.16
N PRO A 74 10.38 6.94 14.15
CA PRO A 74 8.98 7.23 14.38
C PRO A 74 8.08 6.42 13.44
N THR A 75 7.14 5.68 14.03
CA THR A 75 6.19 4.83 13.31
C THR A 75 4.78 5.38 13.51
N PHE A 76 3.99 5.33 12.44
CA PHE A 76 2.69 5.96 12.36
C PHE A 76 1.66 5.00 11.76
N THR A 77 0.41 5.11 12.17
CA THR A 77 -0.73 4.42 11.56
C THR A 77 -1.95 5.32 11.54
N GLY A 78 -2.97 4.94 10.78
CA GLY A 78 -4.24 5.67 10.76
C GLY A 78 -4.94 5.57 12.12
N ALA A 79 -5.62 6.65 12.54
CA ALA A 79 -6.23 6.73 13.85
C ALA A 79 -7.25 5.60 14.11
N ALA A 80 -7.99 5.19 13.09
CA ALA A 80 -8.94 4.07 13.12
C ALA A 80 -8.54 2.91 12.18
N GLY A 81 -7.24 2.60 12.14
CA GLY A 81 -6.63 1.66 11.19
C GLY A 81 -6.12 2.37 9.94
N ILE A 82 -5.19 1.76 9.20
CA ILE A 82 -4.44 2.44 8.12
C ILE A 82 -5.35 3.03 7.04
N GLY A 83 -6.48 2.39 6.76
CA GLY A 83 -7.44 2.85 5.74
C GLY A 83 -8.13 4.17 6.09
N SER A 84 -8.13 4.56 7.37
CA SER A 84 -8.71 5.83 7.81
C SER A 84 -7.97 7.04 7.25
N LEU A 85 -6.64 6.96 7.11
CA LEU A 85 -5.85 8.04 6.50
C LEU A 85 -6.23 8.25 5.03
N SER A 86 -6.37 7.19 4.25
CA SER A 86 -6.79 7.29 2.85
C SER A 86 -8.20 7.86 2.71
N SER A 87 -9.10 7.53 3.65
CA SER A 87 -10.46 8.08 3.69
C SER A 87 -10.43 9.57 3.98
N PHE A 88 -9.70 9.98 5.03
CA PHE A 88 -9.49 11.38 5.39
C PHE A 88 -8.94 12.22 4.21
N LEU A 89 -7.93 11.71 3.51
CA LEU A 89 -7.37 12.38 2.33
C LEU A 89 -8.36 12.42 1.15
N GLY A 90 -9.14 11.36 0.98
CA GLY A 90 -10.15 11.28 -0.08
C GLY A 90 -11.32 12.24 0.13
N ASP A 91 -11.67 12.52 1.39
CA ASP A 91 -12.78 13.44 1.74
C ASP A 91 -12.43 14.91 1.42
N ALA A 92 -11.15 15.24 1.26
CA ALA A 92 -10.70 16.55 0.78
C ALA A 92 -10.85 16.75 -0.74
N CYS A 93 -11.30 15.71 -1.47
CA CYS A 93 -11.45 15.69 -2.92
C CYS A 93 -12.84 15.17 -3.32
N THR A 94 -13.29 15.48 -4.54
CA THR A 94 -14.45 14.79 -5.13
C THR A 94 -14.06 13.35 -5.42
N THR A 95 -14.48 12.43 -4.56
CA THR A 95 -14.11 11.01 -4.64
C THR A 95 -15.32 10.15 -4.95
N VAL A 96 -15.23 9.37 -6.03
CA VAL A 96 -16.23 8.35 -6.37
C VAL A 96 -15.70 6.97 -5.92
N LYS A 97 -16.36 6.38 -4.92
CA LYS A 97 -16.01 5.05 -4.39
C LYS A 97 -16.70 3.94 -5.18
N ASP A 98 -16.28 2.69 -4.94
CA ASP A 98 -16.86 1.48 -5.55
C ASP A 98 -16.98 1.53 -7.08
N THR A 99 -16.02 2.20 -7.71
CA THR A 99 -16.03 2.46 -9.14
C THR A 99 -14.78 1.90 -9.79
N TRP A 100 -14.99 0.89 -10.63
CA TRP A 100 -13.92 0.29 -11.43
C TRP A 100 -13.71 1.09 -12.71
N VAL A 101 -12.50 1.63 -12.87
CA VAL A 101 -12.03 2.23 -14.12
C VAL A 101 -11.27 1.18 -14.92
N ALA A 102 -11.83 0.76 -16.06
CA ALA A 102 -11.21 -0.28 -16.90
C ALA A 102 -10.31 0.27 -18.00
N ALA A 103 -10.63 1.46 -18.51
CA ALA A 103 -9.88 2.10 -19.57
C ALA A 103 -9.99 3.62 -19.47
N VAL A 104 -8.97 4.29 -19.99
CA VAL A 104 -9.03 5.70 -20.37
C VAL A 104 -8.75 5.81 -21.86
N ARG A 105 -9.33 6.82 -22.51
CA ARG A 105 -9.08 7.12 -23.92
C ARG A 105 -8.96 8.63 -24.08
N ARG A 106 -8.01 9.06 -24.89
CA ARG A 106 -7.92 10.43 -25.34
C ARG A 106 -8.79 10.63 -26.59
N ASP A 107 -9.59 11.68 -26.59
CA ASP A 107 -10.43 12.11 -27.70
C ASP A 107 -10.11 13.59 -27.96
N GLY A 108 -9.23 13.86 -28.92
CA GLY A 108 -8.63 15.18 -29.13
C GLY A 108 -7.81 15.67 -27.93
N GLU A 109 -8.20 16.80 -27.34
CA GLU A 109 -7.55 17.38 -26.16
C GLU A 109 -8.15 16.91 -24.84
N ARG A 110 -9.15 16.02 -24.89
CA ARG A 110 -9.89 15.57 -23.72
C ARG A 110 -9.62 14.12 -23.41
N TRP A 111 -9.73 13.79 -22.13
CA TRP A 111 -9.66 12.44 -21.63
C TRP A 111 -11.04 11.99 -21.18
N ARG A 112 -11.36 10.75 -21.54
CA ARG A 112 -12.58 10.06 -21.13
C ARG A 112 -12.25 8.76 -20.42
N VAL A 113 -13.12 8.37 -19.51
CA VAL A 113 -12.92 7.27 -18.55
C VAL A 113 -14.05 6.26 -18.71
N PHE A 114 -13.74 4.96 -18.70
CA PHE A 114 -14.69 3.90 -19.08
C PHE A 114 -14.75 2.76 -18.05
N ARG A 115 -15.95 2.17 -17.88
CA ARG A 115 -16.19 1.00 -17.03
C ARG A 115 -15.69 -0.30 -17.65
N ASP A 116 -15.56 -0.34 -18.98
CA ASP A 116 -15.15 -1.51 -19.72
C ASP A 116 -13.92 -1.25 -20.60
N ALA A 117 -13.16 -2.31 -20.85
CA ALA A 117 -11.92 -2.22 -21.63
C ALA A 117 -12.17 -1.93 -23.12
N LYS A 118 -13.39 -2.10 -23.64
CA LYS A 118 -13.71 -1.78 -25.04
C LYS A 118 -14.11 -0.32 -25.22
N CYS A 119 -14.11 0.48 -24.15
CA CYS A 119 -14.50 1.89 -24.16
C CYS A 119 -15.94 2.10 -24.67
N THR A 120 -16.87 1.25 -24.25
CA THR A 120 -18.29 1.31 -24.69
C THR A 120 -19.20 1.95 -23.64
N GLN A 121 -18.79 1.92 -22.36
CA GLN A 121 -19.55 2.45 -21.23
C GLN A 121 -18.73 3.53 -20.53
N GLU A 122 -19.00 4.79 -20.89
CA GLU A 122 -18.37 5.95 -20.26
C GLU A 122 -18.83 6.11 -18.80
N LEU A 123 -17.87 6.34 -17.91
CA LEU A 123 -18.07 6.45 -16.47
C LEU A 123 -18.71 7.77 -16.07
N CYS A 124 -18.17 8.86 -16.59
CA CYS A 124 -18.54 10.24 -16.27
C CYS A 124 -19.13 10.90 -17.50
N LYS A 125 -20.30 10.43 -17.95
CA LYS A 125 -20.94 10.96 -19.17
C LYS A 125 -21.12 12.47 -19.07
N GLY A 126 -20.51 13.20 -20.01
CA GLY A 126 -20.59 14.66 -20.07
C GLY A 126 -19.52 15.39 -19.25
N GLU A 127 -18.65 14.67 -18.53
CA GLU A 127 -17.46 15.26 -17.92
C GLU A 127 -16.26 15.09 -18.86
N GLU A 128 -15.56 16.18 -19.11
CA GLU A 128 -14.34 16.17 -19.90
C GLU A 128 -13.13 16.50 -19.04
N PHE A 129 -12.13 15.63 -19.02
CA PHE A 129 -10.90 15.85 -18.27
C PHE A 129 -9.81 16.38 -19.18
N GLY A 130 -9.14 17.47 -18.81
CA GLY A 130 -7.95 17.95 -19.54
C GLY A 130 -6.71 17.09 -19.30
N MET A 131 -6.69 16.33 -18.19
CA MET A 131 -5.56 15.49 -17.79
C MET A 131 -6.05 14.28 -17.01
N VAL A 132 -5.30 13.19 -17.07
CA VAL A 132 -5.47 12.01 -16.23
C VAL A 132 -4.18 11.73 -15.46
N ALA A 133 -4.29 11.52 -14.15
CA ALA A 133 -3.22 11.01 -13.31
C ALA A 133 -3.50 9.55 -12.95
N VAL A 134 -2.60 8.64 -13.31
CA VAL A 134 -2.73 7.21 -13.01
C VAL A 134 -1.94 6.88 -11.75
N ALA A 135 -2.63 6.78 -10.62
CA ALA A 135 -2.05 6.39 -9.33
C ALA A 135 -2.26 4.88 -9.04
N HIS A 136 -1.92 4.02 -10.00
CA HIS A 136 -2.04 2.57 -9.87
C HIS A 136 -0.68 1.88 -10.08
N CYS A 137 -0.44 0.74 -9.44
CA CYS A 137 0.78 -0.03 -9.62
C CYS A 137 0.65 -1.17 -10.66
N GLY A 138 1.77 -1.49 -11.32
CA GLY A 138 1.98 -2.71 -12.09
C GLY A 138 1.03 -2.92 -13.28
N LYS A 139 0.61 -4.18 -13.46
CA LYS A 139 -0.21 -4.63 -14.61
C LYS A 139 -1.57 -3.97 -14.71
N CYS A 140 -2.12 -3.47 -13.60
CA CYS A 140 -3.37 -2.72 -13.66
C CYS A 140 -3.20 -1.35 -14.33
N ALA A 141 -2.10 -0.64 -14.06
CA ALA A 141 -1.77 0.59 -14.78
C ALA A 141 -1.51 0.34 -16.27
N GLU A 142 -0.78 -0.74 -16.59
CA GLU A 142 -0.58 -1.18 -17.97
C GLU A 142 -1.92 -1.45 -18.67
N ARG A 143 -2.79 -2.23 -18.05
CA ARG A 143 -4.11 -2.59 -18.60
C ARG A 143 -4.99 -1.35 -18.80
N LEU A 144 -5.02 -0.44 -17.83
CA LEU A 144 -5.77 0.81 -17.90
C LEU A 144 -5.34 1.69 -19.08
N MET A 145 -4.03 1.77 -19.32
CA MET A 145 -3.44 2.67 -20.32
C MET A 145 -3.36 2.06 -21.71
N ARG A 146 -3.80 0.82 -21.91
CA ARG A 146 -3.73 0.14 -23.21
C ARG A 146 -4.39 0.92 -24.35
N ASN A 147 -5.52 1.56 -24.07
CA ASN A 147 -6.33 2.29 -25.05
C ASN A 147 -6.24 3.82 -24.89
N ALA A 148 -5.27 4.30 -24.11
CA ALA A 148 -5.14 5.71 -23.72
C ALA A 148 -4.70 6.66 -24.85
N ASP A 149 -4.43 6.14 -26.05
CA ASP A 149 -3.75 6.89 -27.13
C ASP A 149 -2.47 7.59 -26.64
N ALA A 150 -1.76 6.92 -25.71
CA ALA A 150 -0.50 7.38 -25.12
C ALA A 150 0.54 6.24 -25.16
N PRO A 151 1.02 5.85 -26.35
CA PRO A 151 1.82 4.64 -26.53
C PRO A 151 3.15 4.67 -25.76
N ALA A 152 3.76 5.84 -25.60
CA ALA A 152 4.98 6.00 -24.81
C ALA A 152 4.74 5.72 -23.31
N VAL A 153 3.65 6.26 -22.76
CA VAL A 153 3.25 6.04 -21.36
C VAL A 153 2.88 4.57 -21.15
N HIS A 154 2.05 4.00 -22.02
CA HIS A 154 1.68 2.58 -21.93
C HIS A 154 2.91 1.67 -22.01
N ARG A 155 3.90 1.98 -22.86
CA ARG A 155 5.15 1.22 -22.94
C ARG A 155 5.94 1.25 -21.64
N ALA A 156 6.06 2.42 -21.01
CA ALA A 156 6.76 2.59 -19.73
C ALA A 156 6.07 1.84 -18.58
N LEU A 157 4.75 1.63 -18.67
CA LEU A 157 3.96 0.93 -17.66
C LEU A 157 3.99 -0.60 -17.81
N ARG A 158 4.56 -1.15 -18.89
CA ARG A 158 4.57 -2.60 -19.13
C ARG A 158 5.24 -3.32 -17.96
N ALA A 159 4.49 -4.21 -17.33
CA ALA A 159 4.94 -4.95 -16.18
C ALA A 159 5.16 -6.43 -16.53
N ARG A 160 6.20 -7.04 -15.96
CA ARG A 160 6.41 -8.49 -16.01
C ARG A 160 6.41 -9.05 -14.60
N PHE A 161 5.68 -10.15 -14.42
CA PHE A 161 5.77 -10.97 -13.22
C PHE A 161 6.65 -12.17 -13.55
N GLY A 162 7.76 -12.30 -12.83
CA GLY A 162 8.69 -13.41 -12.99
C GLY A 162 9.72 -13.38 -11.86
N ALA A 163 10.19 -14.55 -11.45
CA ALA A 163 11.25 -14.69 -10.44
C ALA A 163 12.65 -14.54 -11.05
N ASP A 164 12.77 -14.72 -12.37
CA ASP A 164 14.03 -14.60 -13.11
C ASP A 164 14.17 -13.19 -13.69
N LEU A 165 15.25 -12.50 -13.31
CA LEU A 165 15.60 -11.18 -13.83
C LEU A 165 16.11 -11.23 -15.28
N GLY A 166 16.43 -12.42 -15.80
CA GLY A 166 17.11 -12.60 -17.06
C GLY A 166 18.50 -11.94 -17.09
N THR A 167 19.29 -12.23 -18.11
CA THR A 167 20.58 -11.56 -18.36
C THR A 167 20.45 -10.31 -19.25
N ARG A 168 19.24 -9.99 -19.72
CA ARG A 168 18.96 -8.86 -20.62
C ARG A 168 18.45 -7.65 -19.84
N LYS A 169 18.93 -6.46 -20.21
CA LYS A 169 18.30 -5.18 -19.85
C LYS A 169 16.85 -5.19 -20.39
N GLU A 170 15.88 -5.42 -19.52
CA GLU A 170 14.46 -5.30 -19.85
C GLU A 170 13.92 -3.94 -19.39
N ASP A 171 13.30 -3.20 -20.31
CA ASP A 171 12.62 -1.91 -20.03
C ASP A 171 11.20 -2.11 -19.46
N ARG A 172 11.04 -3.05 -18.51
CA ARG A 172 9.74 -3.37 -17.90
C ARG A 172 9.79 -3.22 -16.39
N LEU A 173 8.68 -2.78 -15.82
CA LEU A 173 8.50 -2.72 -14.38
C LEU A 173 8.45 -4.15 -13.81
N MET A 174 9.37 -4.45 -12.90
CA MET A 174 9.39 -5.71 -12.14
C MET A 174 8.99 -5.45 -10.69
N ILE A 175 7.95 -6.15 -10.24
CA ILE A 175 7.59 -6.20 -8.82
C ILE A 175 8.50 -7.23 -8.16
N ARG A 176 9.46 -6.76 -7.35
CA ARG A 176 10.55 -7.58 -6.83
C ARG A 176 10.25 -8.31 -5.52
N SER A 177 9.21 -7.94 -4.79
CA SER A 177 8.92 -8.57 -3.49
C SER A 177 7.47 -8.38 -3.08
N LEU A 178 6.83 -9.45 -2.61
CA LEU A 178 5.57 -9.41 -1.87
C LEU A 178 5.88 -9.91 -0.46
N TYR A 179 5.68 -9.04 0.53
CA TYR A 179 5.78 -9.43 1.94
C TYR A 179 4.35 -9.65 2.44
N ALA A 180 4.06 -10.87 2.87
CA ALA A 180 2.76 -11.25 3.44
C ALA A 180 2.94 -11.62 4.91
N LEU A 181 2.11 -11.05 5.78
CA LEU A 181 2.01 -11.45 7.17
C LEU A 181 0.86 -12.46 7.31
N CYS A 182 1.18 -13.71 7.62
CA CYS A 182 0.18 -14.71 7.98
C CYS A 182 0.00 -14.69 9.50
N VAL A 183 -1.23 -14.45 9.96
CA VAL A 183 -1.61 -14.57 11.38
C VAL A 183 -2.56 -15.74 11.53
N ALA A 184 -2.23 -16.69 12.40
CA ALA A 184 -3.12 -17.74 12.84
C ALA A 184 -3.65 -17.38 14.23
N VAL A 185 -4.97 -17.40 14.40
CA VAL A 185 -5.62 -17.20 15.70
C VAL A 185 -6.28 -18.53 16.09
N PRO A 186 -6.12 -19.00 17.34
CA PRO A 186 -6.84 -20.19 17.82
C PRO A 186 -8.35 -20.00 17.64
N LYS A 187 -9.04 -21.08 17.28
CA LYS A 187 -10.50 -21.10 17.26
C LYS A 187 -10.98 -21.12 18.72
N GLU A 188 -11.81 -20.14 19.10
CA GLU A 188 -12.58 -20.19 20.36
C GLU A 188 -13.54 -21.39 20.38
#